data_AF-A0A9P4WFC2-F1
#
_entry.id   AF-A0A9P4WFC2-F1
#
_cell.length_a   1.000
_cell.length_b   1.000
_cell.length_c   1.000
_cell.angle_alpha   90.00
_cell.angle_beta   90.00
_cell.angle_gamma   90.00
#
_symmetry.space_group_name_H-M   'P 1'
#
loop_
_entity.id
_entity.type
_entity.pdbx_description
1 polymer ?
#
loop_
_entity_poly.entity_id
_entity_poly.type
_entity_poly.pdbx_seq_one_letter_code
_entity_poly.pdbx_strand_id
1 'polypeptide(L)'
;MQIGEAAMMRSPADRDALKATLAALKANMARESAEFLARLNDLLDLLDQVPAIDMSKKANEERAKWRARCRQRLAEHIGEKLGCSFGPTDVRLVTGSDDPYVWTYPQQHGSLFQKKLSNHSTGAYVKLIGEVETTIHAVPVSANKTTEAASRASDAIASDSDKIQQLQEMCLFLESEHARAVEENIQWQLQAAEALQLKSSAEVELAIARAELHSAQDVIQDLRCQLTASSSAVQESAVLEAYSANGVDLILGRSQKVRLR
;
A
#
# COMPACT_ATOMS: atom_id res chain seq x y z
N MET A 1 -17.44 -17.10 -60.02
CA MET A 1 -17.34 -16.38 -58.74
C MET A 1 -18.50 -16.85 -57.88
N GLN A 2 -18.29 -17.97 -57.19
CA GLN A 2 -19.26 -18.62 -56.30
C GLN A 2 -18.78 -18.37 -54.88
N ILE A 3 -19.52 -17.58 -54.11
CA ILE A 3 -19.45 -17.61 -52.65
C ILE A 3 -20.89 -17.89 -52.22
N GLY A 4 -21.23 -19.17 -52.24
CA GLY A 4 -22.54 -19.69 -51.90
C GLY A 4 -22.77 -19.65 -50.39
N GLU A 5 -24.00 -19.28 -50.02
CA GLU A 5 -24.87 -20.03 -49.11
C GLU A 5 -24.16 -20.81 -48.00
N ALA A 6 -23.92 -20.16 -46.85
CA ALA A 6 -23.61 -20.84 -45.59
C ALA A 6 -24.43 -20.34 -44.39
N ALA A 7 -25.49 -19.56 -44.61
CA ALA A 7 -26.43 -19.14 -43.56
C ALA A 7 -27.70 -19.99 -43.58
N MET A 8 -27.51 -21.31 -43.60
CA MET A 8 -28.56 -22.31 -43.51
C MET A 8 -29.05 -22.39 -42.05
N MET A 9 -30.31 -22.01 -41.83
CA MET A 9 -31.24 -22.54 -40.82
C MET A 9 -30.60 -23.18 -39.58
N ARG A 10 -30.28 -22.39 -38.53
CA ARG A 10 -30.12 -22.97 -37.18
C ARG A 10 -31.52 -23.30 -36.67
N SER A 11 -31.75 -24.60 -36.46
CA SER A 11 -33.01 -25.15 -35.98
C SER A 11 -33.47 -24.40 -34.72
N PRO A 12 -34.78 -24.21 -34.48
CA PRO A 12 -35.27 -23.70 -33.19
C PRO A 12 -34.62 -24.41 -31.98
N ALA A 13 -34.35 -25.71 -32.13
CA ALA A 13 -33.61 -26.51 -31.16
C ALA A 13 -32.18 -26.01 -30.88
N ASP A 14 -31.46 -25.51 -31.90
CA ASP A 14 -30.11 -24.96 -31.75
C ASP A 14 -30.15 -23.61 -31.03
N ARG A 15 -31.21 -22.81 -31.23
CA ARG A 15 -31.41 -21.54 -30.53
C ARG A 15 -31.72 -21.75 -29.06
N ASP A 16 -32.54 -22.74 -28.74
CA ASP A 16 -32.86 -23.09 -27.36
C ASP A 16 -31.65 -23.71 -26.65
N ALA A 17 -30.86 -24.52 -27.35
CA ALA A 17 -29.57 -24.99 -26.86
C ALA A 17 -28.61 -23.83 -26.56
N LEU A 18 -28.56 -22.79 -27.42
CA LEU A 18 -27.69 -21.62 -27.21
C LEU A 18 -28.16 -20.71 -26.06
N LYS A 19 -29.47 -20.60 -25.84
CA LYS A 19 -30.04 -19.93 -24.67
C LYS A 19 -29.74 -20.70 -23.39
N ALA A 20 -29.84 -22.03 -23.42
CA ALA A 20 -29.51 -22.88 -22.28
C ALA A 20 -28.02 -22.78 -21.92
N THR A 21 -27.12 -22.75 -22.91
CA THR A 21 -25.68 -22.58 -22.65
C THR A 21 -25.36 -21.18 -22.12
N LEU A 22 -25.99 -20.13 -22.64
CA LEU A 22 -25.82 -18.77 -22.11
C LEU A 22 -26.33 -18.64 -20.66
N ALA A 23 -27.47 -19.26 -20.33
CA ALA A 23 -28.00 -19.30 -18.97
C ALA A 23 -27.05 -20.06 -18.03
N ALA A 24 -26.50 -21.19 -18.48
CA ALA A 24 -25.50 -21.94 -17.73
C ALA A 24 -24.21 -21.13 -17.49
N LEU A 25 -23.76 -20.36 -18.48
CA LEU A 25 -22.57 -19.51 -18.35
C LEU A 25 -22.78 -18.37 -17.35
N LYS A 26 -23.96 -17.73 -17.38
CA LYS A 26 -24.34 -16.70 -16.39
C LYS A 26 -24.42 -17.27 -14.98
N ALA A 27 -25.00 -18.46 -14.82
CA ALA A 27 -25.06 -19.15 -13.53
C ALA A 27 -23.66 -19.53 -13.02
N ASN A 28 -22.74 -19.90 -13.91
CA ASN A 28 -21.36 -20.20 -13.54
C ASN A 28 -20.60 -18.96 -13.08
N MET A 29 -20.67 -17.84 -13.82
CA MET A 29 -20.07 -16.57 -13.39
C MET A 29 -20.63 -16.07 -12.06
N ALA A 30 -21.95 -16.20 -11.84
CA ALA A 30 -22.56 -15.80 -10.57
C ALA A 30 -22.04 -16.66 -9.41
N ARG A 31 -21.82 -17.96 -9.63
CA ARG A 31 -21.25 -18.87 -8.64
C ARG A 31 -19.78 -18.53 -8.33
N GLU A 32 -18.96 -18.32 -9.36
CA GLU A 32 -17.55 -17.95 -9.20
C GLU A 32 -17.40 -16.58 -8.50
N SER A 33 -18.26 -15.61 -8.83
CA SER A 33 -18.27 -14.32 -8.14
C SER A 33 -18.68 -14.44 -6.67
N ALA A 34 -19.67 -15.29 -6.34
CA ALA A 34 -20.06 -15.53 -4.96
C ALA A 34 -18.96 -16.26 -4.17
N GLU A 35 -18.29 -17.25 -4.77
CA GLU A 35 -17.15 -17.92 -4.15
C GLU A 35 -15.97 -16.98 -3.93
N PHE A 36 -15.70 -16.06 -4.86
CA PHE A 36 -14.66 -15.05 -4.69
C PHE A 36 -14.97 -14.09 -3.54
N LEU A 37 -16.21 -13.61 -3.45
CA LEU A 37 -16.65 -12.77 -2.33
C LEU A 37 -16.62 -13.50 -0.98
N ALA A 38 -16.99 -14.79 -0.95
CA ALA A 38 -16.88 -15.61 0.25
C ALA A 38 -15.42 -15.75 0.71
N ARG A 39 -14.49 -16.01 -0.21
CA ARG A 39 -13.04 -16.07 0.09
C ARG A 39 -12.48 -14.74 0.60
N LEU A 40 -12.97 -13.62 0.09
CA LEU A 40 -12.58 -12.29 0.58
C LEU A 40 -13.10 -12.04 1.99
N ASN A 41 -14.33 -12.43 2.31
CA ASN A 41 -14.86 -12.34 3.67
C ASN A 41 -14.11 -13.26 4.64
N ASP A 42 -13.79 -14.50 4.24
CA ASP A 42 -12.99 -15.41 5.06
C ASP A 42 -11.59 -14.83 5.36
N LEU A 43 -10.97 -14.14 4.40
CA LEU A 43 -9.71 -13.43 4.59
C LEU A 43 -9.85 -12.22 5.52
N LEU A 44 -10.98 -11.52 5.46
CA LEU A 44 -11.28 -10.39 6.34
C LEU A 44 -11.47 -10.86 7.79
N ASP A 45 -12.20 -11.96 8.00
CA ASP A 45 -12.40 -12.58 9.32
C ASP A 45 -11.10 -13.16 9.89
N LEU A 46 -10.16 -13.59 9.04
CA LEU A 46 -8.81 -13.99 9.44
C LEU A 46 -7.95 -12.80 9.87
N LEU A 47 -8.16 -11.62 9.27
CA LEU A 47 -7.48 -10.38 9.67
C LEU A 47 -7.99 -9.86 11.02
N ASP A 48 -9.29 -9.99 11.30
CA ASP A 48 -9.88 -9.61 12.59
C ASP A 48 -9.52 -10.59 13.72
N GLN A 49 -9.13 -11.82 13.38
CA GLN A 49 -8.60 -12.82 14.33
C GLN A 49 -7.10 -12.70 14.59
N VAL A 50 -6.39 -11.76 13.95
CA VAL A 50 -5.00 -11.45 14.33
C VAL A 50 -5.05 -10.75 15.69
N PRO A 51 -4.59 -11.39 16.79
CA PRO A 51 -4.54 -10.71 18.07
C PRO A 51 -3.65 -9.49 17.90
N ALA A 52 -4.12 -8.31 18.32
CA ALA A 52 -3.30 -7.13 18.41
C ALA A 52 -2.09 -7.45 19.31
N ILE A 53 -0.98 -7.84 18.68
CA ILE A 53 0.26 -8.13 19.39
C ILE A 53 0.65 -6.80 20.02
N ASP A 54 0.56 -6.74 21.35
CA ASP A 54 0.99 -5.61 22.14
C ASP A 54 2.53 -5.54 22.17
N MET A 55 3.10 -5.31 20.98
CA MET A 55 4.53 -5.13 20.74
C MET A 55 5.07 -3.97 21.60
N SER A 56 4.21 -2.99 21.91
CA SER A 56 4.53 -1.83 22.72
C SER A 56 4.77 -2.18 24.19
N LYS A 57 3.91 -3.01 24.82
CA LYS A 57 4.13 -3.46 26.21
C LYS A 57 5.41 -4.28 26.35
N LYS A 58 5.63 -5.24 25.45
CA LYS A 58 6.85 -6.07 25.47
C LYS A 58 8.12 -5.23 25.29
N ALA A 59 8.10 -4.26 24.37
CA ALA A 59 9.23 -3.35 24.16
C ALA A 59 9.51 -2.46 25.39
N ASN A 60 8.46 -1.98 26.07
CA ASN A 60 8.60 -1.16 27.27
C ASN A 60 9.13 -1.95 28.47
N GLU A 61 8.67 -3.19 28.66
CA GLU A 61 9.19 -4.09 29.70
C GLU A 61 10.67 -4.40 29.47
N GLU A 62 11.06 -4.73 28.23
CA GLU A 62 12.46 -4.98 27.89
C GLU A 62 13.32 -3.73 28.14
N ARG A 63 12.84 -2.53 27.76
CA ARG A 63 13.53 -1.28 28.06
C ARG A 63 13.68 -1.05 29.57
N ALA A 64 12.68 -1.39 30.37
CA ALA A 64 12.74 -1.27 31.83
C ALA A 64 13.79 -2.21 32.43
N LYS A 65 13.86 -3.48 31.97
CA LYS A 65 14.89 -4.44 32.38
C LYS A 65 16.30 -3.95 32.05
N TRP A 66 16.51 -3.45 30.84
CA TRP A 66 17.81 -2.90 30.42
C TRP A 66 18.22 -1.68 31.26
N ARG A 67 17.28 -0.81 31.58
CA ARG A 67 17.53 0.35 32.46
C ARG A 67 17.95 -0.07 33.86
N ALA A 68 17.28 -1.06 34.45
CA ALA A 68 17.61 -1.58 35.77
C ALA A 68 19.01 -2.20 35.79
N ARG A 69 19.32 -3.05 34.80
CA ARG A 69 20.64 -3.66 34.63
C ARG A 69 21.75 -2.62 34.44
N CYS A 70 21.48 -1.58 33.65
CA CYS A 70 22.43 -0.49 33.43
C CYS A 70 22.73 0.26 34.74
N ARG A 71 21.69 0.61 35.50
CA ARG A 71 21.84 1.28 36.81
C ARG A 71 22.64 0.45 37.80
N GLN A 72 22.34 -0.85 37.88
CA GLN A 72 23.08 -1.78 38.73
C GLN A 72 24.57 -1.77 38.38
N ARG A 73 24.89 -1.94 37.10
CA ARG A 73 26.27 -2.03 36.65
C ARG A 73 27.07 -0.74 36.89
N LEU A 74 26.45 0.41 36.65
CA LEU A 74 27.06 1.70 36.93
C LEU A 74 27.29 1.90 38.44
N ALA A 75 26.35 1.48 39.30
CA ALA A 75 26.50 1.56 40.75
C ALA A 75 27.67 0.72 41.26
N GLU A 76 27.79 -0.51 40.76
CA GLU A 76 28.91 -1.42 41.05
C GLU A 76 30.24 -0.78 40.66
N HIS A 77 30.34 -0.25 39.43
CA HIS A 77 31.57 0.42 38.96
C HIS A 77 31.93 1.65 39.80
N ILE A 78 30.96 2.49 40.17
CA ILE A 78 31.22 3.64 41.07
C ILE A 78 31.77 3.14 42.40
N GLY A 79 31.18 2.08 42.97
CA GLY A 79 31.64 1.52 44.24
C GLY A 79 33.00 0.88 44.18
N GLU A 80 33.34 0.21 43.08
CA GLU A 80 34.68 -0.33 42.85
C GLU A 80 35.73 0.78 42.68
N LYS A 81 35.39 1.88 42.01
CA LYS A 81 36.34 2.98 41.75
C LYS A 81 36.52 3.93 42.93
N LEU A 82 35.47 4.20 43.68
CA LEU A 82 35.48 5.18 44.76
C LEU A 82 35.51 4.55 46.16
N GLY A 83 35.31 3.24 46.25
CA GLY A 83 35.29 2.51 47.53
C GLY A 83 34.03 2.74 48.37
N CYS A 84 32.94 3.26 47.80
CA CYS A 84 31.70 3.56 48.50
C CYS A 84 30.48 2.90 47.83
N SER A 85 29.57 2.35 48.64
CA SER A 85 28.39 1.66 48.11
C SER A 85 27.33 2.67 47.63
N PHE A 86 26.93 2.59 46.36
CA PHE A 86 25.84 3.37 45.79
C PHE A 86 24.64 2.47 45.47
N GLY A 87 23.44 2.98 45.76
CA GLY A 87 22.21 2.35 45.29
C GLY A 87 22.02 2.57 43.77
N PRO A 88 21.47 1.59 43.02
CA PRO A 88 21.14 1.77 41.58
C PRO A 88 20.21 2.96 41.30
N THR A 89 19.41 3.36 42.29
CA THR A 89 18.50 4.50 42.20
C THR A 89 19.24 5.83 42.27
N ASP A 90 20.35 5.88 43.02
CA ASP A 90 21.14 7.08 43.30
C ASP A 90 22.12 7.41 42.17
N VAL A 91 22.36 6.46 41.27
CA VAL A 91 23.21 6.66 40.10
C VAL A 91 22.59 7.69 39.14
N ARG A 92 23.35 8.74 38.88
CA ARG A 92 23.07 9.79 37.90
C ARG A 92 24.15 9.80 36.81
N LEU A 93 23.72 9.93 35.55
CA LEU A 93 24.64 10.19 34.43
C LEU A 93 24.99 11.67 34.34
N VAL A 94 24.00 12.55 34.54
CA VAL A 94 24.22 14.00 34.62
C VAL A 94 24.48 14.32 36.10
N THR A 95 25.75 14.44 36.47
CA THR A 95 26.20 14.72 37.84
C THR A 95 26.28 16.23 38.08
N GLY A 96 25.80 16.70 39.23
CA GLY A 96 25.91 18.08 39.69
C GLY A 96 27.11 18.32 40.61
N SER A 97 27.20 19.53 41.18
CA SER A 97 28.23 19.90 42.17
C SER A 97 28.14 19.09 43.47
N ASP A 98 26.93 18.62 43.79
CA ASP A 98 26.63 17.95 45.06
C ASP A 98 26.77 16.42 44.97
N ASP A 99 26.95 15.89 43.76
CA ASP A 99 27.16 14.47 43.55
C ASP A 99 28.63 14.13 43.89
N PRO A 100 28.92 13.03 44.60
CA PRO A 100 30.27 12.72 45.09
C PRO A 100 31.24 12.25 43.99
N TYR A 101 30.77 12.16 42.74
CA TYR A 101 31.53 11.67 41.62
C TYR A 101 31.19 12.42 40.33
N VAL A 102 32.11 12.39 39.38
CA VAL A 102 31.93 12.88 38.02
C VAL A 102 32.31 11.78 37.04
N TRP A 103 31.65 11.73 35.90
CA TRP A 103 32.02 10.83 34.83
C TRP A 103 33.15 11.41 33.97
N THR A 104 34.16 10.59 33.69
CA THR A 104 35.19 10.85 32.69
C THR A 104 34.94 9.92 31.51
N TYR A 105 34.81 10.50 30.31
CA TYR A 105 34.52 9.77 29.08
C TYR A 105 35.06 10.50 27.84
N PRO A 106 35.37 9.78 26.75
CA PRO A 106 35.73 10.40 25.47
C PRO A 106 34.59 11.22 24.85
N GLN A 107 34.92 12.25 24.07
CA GLN A 107 33.96 13.18 23.46
C GLN A 107 32.84 12.48 22.67
N GLN A 108 33.14 11.36 22.00
CA GLN A 108 32.17 10.56 21.24
C GLN A 108 31.02 9.98 22.08
N HIS A 109 31.19 9.88 23.40
CA HIS A 109 30.16 9.42 24.34
C HIS A 109 29.39 10.58 24.99
N GLY A 110 29.72 11.84 24.67
CA GLY A 110 29.13 13.01 25.32
C GLY A 110 27.60 13.06 25.25
N SER A 111 27.01 12.59 24.15
CA SER A 111 25.56 12.50 23.99
C SER A 111 24.87 11.55 24.99
N LEU A 112 25.58 10.54 25.50
CA LEU A 112 25.08 9.63 26.54
C LEU A 112 24.95 10.33 27.90
N PHE A 113 25.78 11.33 28.17
CA PHE A 113 25.84 12.06 29.44
C PHE A 113 25.07 13.39 29.43
N GLN A 114 24.38 13.73 28.34
CA GLN A 114 23.50 14.91 28.27
C GLN A 114 22.09 14.64 28.81
N LYS A 115 21.68 13.37 28.92
CA LYS A 115 20.32 12.97 29.30
C LYS A 115 20.32 12.07 30.52
N LYS A 116 19.23 12.14 31.30
CA LYS A 116 18.98 11.22 32.43
C LYS A 116 18.77 9.78 31.92
N LEU A 117 19.15 8.78 32.73
CA LEU A 117 18.98 7.36 32.44
C LEU A 117 17.56 6.98 32.00
N SER A 118 16.52 7.60 32.57
CA SER A 118 15.12 7.32 32.19
C SER A 118 14.82 7.59 30.72
N ASN A 119 15.51 8.56 30.12
CA ASN A 119 15.19 9.11 28.80
C ASN A 119 16.02 8.49 27.67
N HIS A 120 16.86 7.50 28.00
CA HIS A 120 17.71 6.81 27.03
C HIS A 120 16.99 5.64 26.33
N SER A 121 17.45 5.31 25.13
CA SER A 121 17.00 4.14 24.37
C SER A 121 17.64 2.85 24.90
N THR A 122 17.09 1.69 24.52
CA THR A 122 17.67 0.40 24.90
C THR A 122 19.11 0.24 24.42
N GLY A 123 19.41 0.68 23.18
CA GLY A 123 20.77 0.64 22.64
C GLY A 123 21.76 1.49 23.43
N ALA A 124 21.32 2.63 23.98
CA ALA A 124 22.16 3.45 24.85
C ALA A 124 22.50 2.74 26.18
N TYR A 125 21.58 1.96 26.76
CA TYR A 125 21.88 1.15 27.95
C TYR A 125 22.91 0.06 27.66
N VAL A 126 22.77 -0.66 26.54
CA VAL A 126 23.73 -1.71 26.14
C VAL A 126 25.12 -1.10 25.95
N LYS A 127 25.19 0.05 25.28
CA LYS A 127 26.45 0.78 25.06
C LYS A 127 27.09 1.22 26.37
N LEU A 128 26.32 1.83 27.28
CA LEU A 128 26.81 2.22 28.61
C LEU A 128 27.36 1.03 29.41
N ILE A 129 26.66 -0.11 29.40
CA ILE A 129 27.10 -1.33 30.09
C ILE A 129 28.39 -1.89 29.48
N GLY A 130 28.57 -1.81 28.17
CA GLY A 130 29.77 -2.32 27.49
C GLY A 130 31.00 -1.41 27.62
N GLU A 131 30.78 -0.12 27.78
CA GLU A 131 31.85 0.90 27.79
C GLU A 131 32.25 1.35 29.19
N VAL A 132 31.41 1.08 30.20
CA VAL A 132 31.80 1.25 31.60
C VAL A 132 33.00 0.34 31.91
N GLU A 133 33.97 0.87 32.66
CA GLU A 133 35.32 0.29 32.95
C GLU A 133 36.35 0.38 31.83
N THR A 134 35.95 0.49 30.57
CA THR A 134 36.93 0.61 29.47
C THR A 134 37.19 2.07 29.19
N THR A 135 36.17 2.79 28.73
CA THR A 135 36.28 4.21 28.32
C THR A 135 35.55 5.14 29.26
N ILE A 136 34.55 4.64 30.01
CA ILE A 136 33.71 5.43 30.91
C ILE A 136 34.09 5.12 32.36
N HIS A 137 34.52 6.15 33.09
CA HIS A 137 35.02 6.02 34.46
C HIS A 137 34.35 7.00 35.43
N ALA A 138 34.04 6.56 36.64
CA ALA A 138 33.63 7.44 37.72
C ALA A 138 34.89 7.90 38.48
N VAL A 139 35.01 9.20 38.70
CA VAL A 139 36.18 9.85 39.32
C VAL A 139 35.68 10.75 40.45
N PRO A 140 36.38 10.83 41.61
CA PRO A 140 35.97 11.72 42.69
C PRO A 140 36.04 13.19 42.24
N VAL A 141 35.13 14.00 42.76
CA VAL A 141 35.14 15.46 42.56
C VAL A 141 36.33 16.03 43.36
N SER A 142 37.54 15.98 42.80
CA SER A 142 38.71 16.59 43.43
C SER A 142 38.55 18.11 43.48
N ALA A 143 38.60 18.67 44.69
CA ALA A 143 38.41 20.08 45.03
C ALA A 143 39.53 21.04 44.53
N ASN A 144 40.15 20.78 43.38
CA ASN A 144 41.26 21.58 42.86
C ASN A 144 41.05 21.97 41.40
N LYS A 145 40.41 23.12 41.16
CA LYS A 145 40.58 23.88 39.90
C LYS A 145 40.44 25.38 40.16
N THR A 146 41.50 26.00 40.67
CA THR A 146 41.61 27.47 40.73
C THR A 146 43.05 27.90 40.54
N THR A 147 43.64 27.70 39.33
CA THR A 147 44.86 28.43 38.86
C THR A 147 45.37 28.01 37.47
N GLU A 148 44.52 27.63 36.50
CA GLU A 148 44.96 27.44 35.09
C GLU A 148 43.89 27.87 34.07
N ALA A 149 43.03 28.82 34.45
CA ALA A 149 41.82 29.17 33.68
C ALA A 149 42.04 30.23 32.58
N ALA A 150 43.11 31.04 32.65
CA ALA A 150 43.29 32.16 31.71
C ALA A 150 43.92 31.76 30.37
N SER A 151 44.75 30.71 30.33
CA SER A 151 45.44 30.28 29.10
C SER A 151 44.63 29.26 28.27
N ARG A 152 43.86 28.38 28.91
CA ARG A 152 42.96 27.42 28.20
C ARG A 152 41.67 28.05 27.66
N ALA A 153 41.27 29.22 28.19
CA ALA A 153 40.09 29.93 27.71
C ALA A 153 40.27 30.43 26.26
N SER A 154 41.47 30.84 25.85
CA SER A 154 41.69 31.38 24.51
C SER A 154 41.64 30.31 23.40
N ASP A 155 42.21 29.12 23.66
CA ASP A 155 42.15 27.99 22.71
C ASP A 155 40.75 27.36 22.61
N ALA A 156 40.00 27.36 23.72
CA ALA A 156 38.61 26.90 23.73
C ALA A 156 37.68 27.84 22.94
N ILE A 157 37.89 29.17 23.04
CA ILE A 157 37.10 30.16 22.30
C ILE A 157 37.37 30.06 20.79
N ALA A 158 38.61 29.83 20.37
CA ALA A 158 38.94 29.58 18.96
C ALA A 158 38.28 28.28 18.45
N SER A 159 38.36 27.19 19.22
CA SER A 159 37.72 25.91 18.87
C SER A 159 36.19 25.99 18.81
N ASP A 160 35.56 26.79 19.65
CA ASP A 160 34.11 26.98 19.63
C ASP A 160 33.66 27.90 18.50
N SER A 161 34.49 28.88 18.10
CA SER A 161 34.26 29.69 16.90
C SER A 161 34.20 28.83 15.62
N ASP A 162 35.12 27.87 15.47
CA ASP A 162 35.14 26.97 14.32
C ASP A 162 33.90 26.07 14.27
N LYS A 163 33.44 25.57 15.42
CA LYS A 163 32.20 24.77 15.51
C LYS A 163 30.98 25.59 15.17
N ILE A 164 30.92 26.85 15.62
CA ILE A 164 29.81 27.76 15.28
C ILE A 164 29.77 27.97 13.77
N GLN A 165 30.91 28.21 13.13
CA GLN A 165 30.98 28.36 11.67
C GLN A 165 30.55 27.07 10.95
N GLN A 166 31.04 25.91 11.38
CA GLN A 166 30.64 24.62 10.80
C GLN A 166 29.13 24.35 10.93
N LEU A 167 28.54 24.69 12.08
CA LEU A 167 27.09 24.57 12.28
C LEU A 167 26.32 25.52 11.38
N GLN A 168 26.80 26.75 11.19
CA GLN A 168 26.18 27.72 10.27
C GLN A 168 26.21 27.21 8.82
N GLU A 169 27.35 26.68 8.36
CA GLU A 169 27.48 26.07 7.03
C GLU A 169 26.54 24.88 6.85
N MET A 170 26.41 24.03 7.87
CA MET A 170 25.50 22.89 7.85
C MET A 170 24.03 23.32 7.84
N CYS A 171 23.65 24.37 8.58
CA CYS A 171 22.30 24.92 8.52
C CYS A 171 21.96 25.44 7.12
N LEU A 172 22.86 26.21 6.51
CA LEU A 172 22.66 26.72 5.14
C LEU A 172 22.53 25.58 4.12
N PHE A 173 23.34 24.53 4.26
CA PHE A 173 23.23 23.33 3.42
C PHE A 173 21.88 22.64 3.58
N LEU A 174 21.44 22.41 4.83
CA LEU A 174 20.16 21.77 5.12
C LEU A 174 18.96 22.59 4.63
N GLU A 175 19.02 23.92 4.73
CA GLU A 175 17.99 24.81 4.19
C GLU A 175 17.89 24.71 2.67
N SER A 176 19.03 24.64 1.97
CA SER A 176 19.08 24.44 0.52
C SER A 176 18.50 23.09 0.11
N GLU A 177 18.88 22.01 0.80
CA GLU A 177 18.35 20.66 0.53
C GLU A 177 16.84 20.58 0.83
N HIS A 178 16.38 21.23 1.90
CA HIS A 178 14.96 21.33 2.21
C HIS A 178 14.20 22.09 1.13
N ALA A 179 14.73 23.22 0.65
CA ALA A 179 14.13 23.98 -0.45
C ALA A 179 14.02 23.12 -1.73
N ARG A 180 15.07 22.36 -2.06
CA ARG A 180 15.05 21.43 -3.20
C ARG A 180 13.99 20.33 -3.03
N ALA A 181 13.92 19.73 -1.84
CA ALA A 181 12.94 18.69 -1.56
C ALA A 181 11.48 19.20 -1.61
N VAL A 182 11.24 20.44 -1.17
CA VAL A 182 9.92 21.09 -1.27
C VAL A 182 9.55 21.32 -2.72
N GLU A 183 10.46 21.84 -3.55
CA GLU A 183 10.22 22.05 -4.97
C GLU A 183 9.90 20.73 -5.69
N GLU A 184 10.68 19.68 -5.43
CA GLU A 184 10.42 18.35 -5.98
C GLU A 184 9.04 17.81 -5.54
N ASN A 185 8.68 18.01 -4.27
CA ASN A 185 7.37 17.60 -3.76
C ASN A 185 6.23 18.33 -4.48
N ILE A 186 6.35 19.63 -4.71
CA ILE A 186 5.37 20.44 -5.46
C ILE A 186 5.23 19.90 -6.88
N GLN A 187 6.33 19.58 -7.55
CA GLN A 187 6.31 19.01 -8.90
C GLN A 187 5.60 17.65 -8.94
N TRP A 188 5.91 16.76 -8.00
CA TRP A 188 5.22 15.46 -7.90
C TRP A 188 3.73 15.62 -7.63
N GLN A 189 3.32 16.58 -6.79
CA GLN A 189 1.90 16.87 -6.56
C GLN A 189 1.20 17.38 -7.82
N LEU A 190 1.85 18.27 -8.59
CA LEU A 190 1.32 18.79 -9.84
C LEU A 190 1.12 17.66 -10.86
N GLN A 191 2.13 16.79 -11.03
CA GLN A 191 2.05 15.63 -11.92
C GLN A 191 0.97 14.64 -11.50
N ALA A 192 0.81 14.40 -10.19
CA ALA A 192 -0.25 13.54 -9.67
C ALA A 192 -1.65 14.12 -9.97
N ALA A 193 -1.81 15.44 -9.86
CA ALA A 193 -3.07 16.11 -10.19
C ALA A 193 -3.39 16.03 -11.69
N GLU A 194 -2.40 16.24 -12.56
CA GLU A 194 -2.55 16.10 -14.01
C GLU A 194 -2.91 14.65 -14.41
N ALA A 195 -2.21 13.67 -13.83
CA ALA A 195 -2.49 12.26 -14.07
C ALA A 195 -3.92 11.88 -13.64
N LEU A 196 -4.41 12.44 -12.52
CA LEU A 196 -5.77 12.24 -12.05
C LEU A 196 -6.79 12.86 -13.02
N GLN A 197 -6.52 14.06 -13.53
CA GLN A 197 -7.38 14.71 -14.52
C GLN A 197 -7.45 13.90 -15.81
N LEU A 198 -6.31 13.46 -16.35
CA LEU A 198 -6.23 12.62 -17.54
C LEU A 198 -7.00 11.31 -17.35
N LYS A 199 -6.84 10.66 -16.19
CA LYS A 199 -7.59 9.45 -15.84
C LYS A 199 -9.10 9.71 -15.86
N SER A 200 -9.56 10.79 -15.22
CA SER A 200 -10.99 11.12 -15.20
C SER A 200 -11.56 11.40 -16.59
N SER A 201 -10.80 12.07 -17.47
CA SER A 201 -11.18 12.30 -18.86
C SER A 201 -11.31 10.98 -19.64
N ALA A 202 -10.32 10.10 -19.50
CA ALA A 202 -10.34 8.80 -20.15
C ALA A 202 -11.49 7.91 -19.66
N GLU A 203 -11.85 7.97 -18.37
CA GLU A 203 -13.00 7.26 -17.82
C GLU A 203 -14.33 7.74 -18.42
N VAL A 204 -14.49 9.06 -18.62
CA VAL A 204 -15.67 9.63 -19.27
C VAL A 204 -15.76 9.20 -20.74
N GLU A 205 -14.66 9.30 -21.49
CA GLU A 205 -14.62 8.85 -22.90
C GLU A 205 -14.95 7.37 -23.03
N LEU A 206 -14.40 6.54 -22.13
CA LEU A 206 -14.67 5.11 -22.11
C LEU A 206 -16.14 4.81 -21.78
N ALA A 207 -16.76 5.58 -20.87
CA ALA A 207 -18.18 5.46 -20.58
C ALA A 207 -19.06 5.80 -21.80
N ILE A 208 -18.71 6.85 -22.55
CA ILE A 208 -19.40 7.24 -23.79
C ILE A 208 -19.28 6.11 -24.83
N ALA A 209 -18.05 5.64 -25.09
CA ALA A 209 -17.82 4.57 -26.07
C ALA A 209 -18.56 3.27 -25.70
N ARG A 210 -18.67 2.94 -24.40
CA ARG A 210 -19.45 1.80 -23.92
C ARG A 210 -20.96 1.98 -24.20
N ALA A 211 -21.49 3.18 -23.97
CA ALA A 211 -22.91 3.46 -24.25
C ALA A 211 -23.22 3.38 -25.75
N GLU A 212 -22.34 3.92 -26.60
CA GLU A 212 -22.46 3.82 -28.06
C GLU A 212 -22.40 2.37 -28.55
N LEU A 213 -21.46 1.58 -28.01
CA LEU A 213 -21.36 0.15 -28.33
C LEU A 213 -22.64 -0.59 -27.95
N HIS A 214 -23.21 -0.31 -26.78
CA HIS A 214 -24.45 -0.93 -26.33
C HIS A 214 -25.63 -0.57 -27.24
N SER A 215 -25.77 0.72 -27.58
CA SER A 215 -26.77 1.20 -28.55
C SER A 215 -26.64 0.51 -29.92
N ALA A 216 -25.41 0.38 -30.43
CA ALA A 216 -25.16 -0.31 -31.69
C ALA A 216 -25.54 -1.80 -31.62
N GLN A 217 -25.30 -2.46 -30.48
CA GLN A 217 -25.69 -3.85 -30.25
C GLN A 217 -27.22 -4.01 -30.26
N ASP A 218 -27.95 -3.07 -29.67
CA ASP A 218 -29.42 -3.08 -29.66
C ASP A 218 -29.98 -2.93 -31.08
N VAL A 219 -29.42 -2.01 -31.89
CA VAL A 219 -29.80 -1.85 -33.30
C VAL A 219 -29.52 -3.12 -34.10
N ILE A 220 -28.35 -3.74 -33.93
CA ILE A 220 -28.02 -5.00 -34.60
C ILE A 220 -29.01 -6.10 -34.21
N GLN A 221 -29.38 -6.17 -32.94
CA GLN A 221 -30.32 -7.16 -32.44
C GLN A 221 -31.73 -6.95 -33.01
N ASP A 222 -32.19 -5.70 -33.08
CA ASP A 222 -33.47 -5.35 -33.69
C ASP A 222 -33.50 -5.71 -35.19
N LEU A 223 -32.46 -5.33 -35.95
CA LEU A 223 -32.33 -5.69 -37.36
C LEU A 223 -32.32 -7.20 -37.58
N ARG A 224 -31.69 -7.97 -36.68
CA ARG A 224 -31.74 -9.44 -36.71
C ARG A 224 -33.17 -9.95 -36.49
N CYS A 225 -33.90 -9.41 -35.53
CA CYS A 225 -35.30 -9.74 -35.30
C CYS A 225 -36.15 -9.44 -36.55
N GLN A 226 -36.01 -8.26 -37.14
CA GLN A 226 -36.70 -7.88 -38.38
C GLN A 226 -36.36 -8.83 -39.54
N LEU A 227 -35.09 -9.15 -39.74
CA LEU A 227 -34.64 -10.06 -40.80
C LEU A 227 -35.26 -11.46 -40.62
N THR A 228 -35.31 -11.97 -39.38
CA THR A 228 -35.93 -13.28 -39.10
C THR A 228 -37.44 -13.27 -39.34
N ALA A 229 -38.13 -12.17 -39.01
CA ALA A 229 -39.57 -12.02 -39.25
C ALA A 229 -39.87 -11.98 -40.76
N SER A 230 -39.16 -11.13 -41.51
CA SER A 230 -39.29 -11.02 -42.96
C SER A 230 -38.97 -12.35 -43.67
N SER A 231 -37.92 -13.04 -43.23
CA SER A 231 -37.58 -14.38 -43.76
C SER A 231 -38.71 -15.39 -43.55
N SER A 232 -39.36 -15.37 -42.38
CA SER A 232 -40.46 -16.27 -42.07
C SER A 232 -41.69 -15.96 -42.94
N ALA A 233 -42.02 -14.68 -43.12
CA ALA A 233 -43.13 -14.25 -43.97
C ALA A 233 -42.92 -14.63 -45.45
N VAL A 234 -41.69 -14.49 -45.97
CA VAL A 234 -41.35 -14.94 -47.34
C VAL A 234 -41.51 -16.45 -47.47
N GLN A 235 -41.04 -17.22 -46.48
CA GLN A 235 -41.20 -18.67 -46.47
C GLN A 235 -42.68 -19.10 -46.43
N GLU A 236 -43.50 -18.44 -45.61
CA GLU A 236 -44.95 -18.66 -45.55
C GLU A 236 -45.63 -18.33 -46.89
N SER A 237 -45.30 -17.20 -47.51
CA SER A 237 -45.82 -16.82 -48.82
C SER A 237 -45.45 -17.85 -49.89
N ALA A 238 -44.20 -18.31 -49.92
CA ALA A 238 -43.75 -19.34 -50.87
C ALA A 238 -44.51 -20.66 -50.68
N VAL A 239 -44.81 -21.04 -49.44
CA VAL A 239 -45.64 -22.22 -49.14
C VAL A 239 -47.06 -22.04 -49.66
N LEU A 240 -47.69 -20.87 -49.43
CA LEU A 240 -49.04 -20.57 -49.94
C LEU A 240 -49.11 -20.56 -51.47
N GLU A 241 -48.10 -20.01 -52.15
CA GLU A 241 -47.99 -20.04 -53.61
C GLU A 241 -47.90 -21.47 -54.15
N ALA A 242 -47.10 -22.33 -53.50
CA ALA A 242 -46.99 -23.74 -53.88
C ALA A 242 -48.33 -24.49 -53.71
N TYR A 243 -49.08 -24.24 -52.63
CA TYR A 243 -50.42 -24.81 -52.45
C TYR A 243 -51.41 -24.32 -53.52
N SER A 244 -51.37 -23.03 -53.87
CA SER A 244 -52.22 -22.45 -54.91
C SER A 244 -51.95 -23.05 -56.29
N ALA A 245 -50.67 -23.15 -56.69
CA ALA A 245 -50.26 -23.76 -57.94
C ALA A 245 -50.74 -25.21 -58.08
N ASN A 246 -50.57 -26.02 -57.04
CA ASN A 246 -51.06 -27.41 -57.01
C ASN A 246 -52.60 -27.49 -57.12
N GLY A 247 -53.32 -26.54 -56.52
CA GLY A 247 -54.78 -26.45 -56.65
C GLY A 247 -55.24 -26.19 -58.08
N VAL A 248 -54.54 -25.28 -58.79
CA VAL A 248 -54.82 -24.96 -60.21
C VAL A 248 -54.56 -26.19 -61.09
N ASP A 249 -53.47 -26.92 -60.89
CA ASP A 249 -53.16 -28.13 -61.65
C ASP A 249 -54.21 -29.23 -61.45
N LEU A 250 -54.74 -29.38 -60.24
CA LEU A 250 -55.80 -30.35 -59.94
C LEU A 250 -57.10 -30.01 -60.69
N ILE A 251 -57.44 -28.72 -60.79
CA ILE A 251 -58.62 -28.23 -61.52
C ILE A 251 -58.43 -28.40 -63.03
N LEU A 252 -57.24 -28.06 -63.57
CA LEU A 252 -56.91 -28.25 -64.98
C LEU A 252 -56.94 -29.72 -65.38
N GLY A 253 -56.37 -30.61 -64.56
CA GLY A 253 -56.38 -32.05 -64.79
C GLY A 253 -57.78 -32.67 -64.78
N ARG A 254 -58.67 -32.19 -63.88
CA ARG A 254 -60.09 -32.57 -63.90
C ARG A 254 -60.80 -32.09 -65.17
N SER A 255 -60.52 -30.86 -65.59
CA SER A 255 -61.15 -30.26 -66.78
C SER A 255 -60.76 -30.97 -68.08
N GLN A 256 -59.50 -31.42 -68.20
CA GLN A 256 -59.06 -32.24 -69.34
C GLN A 256 -59.73 -33.61 -69.38
N LYS A 257 -59.93 -34.28 -68.22
CA LYS A 257 -60.64 -35.57 -68.16
C LYS A 257 -62.09 -35.47 -68.60
N VAL A 258 -62.78 -34.37 -68.32
CA VAL A 258 -64.16 -34.15 -68.76
C VAL A 258 -64.25 -33.96 -70.27
N ARG A 259 -63.22 -33.37 -70.90
CA ARG A 259 -63.20 -33.10 -72.36
C ARG A 259 -62.91 -34.34 -73.22
N LEU A 260 -62.43 -35.43 -72.61
CA LEU A 260 -62.07 -36.69 -73.29
C LEU A 260 -63.14 -37.80 -73.15
N ARG A 261 -64.32 -37.45 -72.61
CA ARG A 261 -65.51 -38.33 -72.56
C ARG A 261 -66.59 -37.73 -73.44
#